data_AF-A0A6M0FCX1-F1
#
_entry.id   AF-A0A6M0FCX1-F1
#
_cell.length_a   1.000
_cell.length_b   1.000
_cell.length_c   1.000
_cell.angle_alpha   90.00
_cell.angle_beta   90.00
_cell.angle_gamma   90.00
#
_symmetry.space_group_name_H-M   'P 1'
#
loop_
_entity.id
_entity.type
_entity.pdbx_description
1 polymer ?
#
loop_
_entity_poly.entity_id
_entity_poly.type
_entity_poly.pdbx_seq_one_letter_code
_entity_poly.pdbx_strand_id
1 'polypeptide(L)'
;MELCLAYKFAEDKEAGKLAKNIVNKISQNYSRYPNLFSEEIHRAFVLTAIILFRDIAPELFTVEEHLCLVEFIEKKTRETWQESHSKIWGRKEKQLNSWNHRIIAFSSLAIAAISLLNYLPKAQELLNVAMSRVEDFFIDGISDQGMTREGLWYCGFVAKILGILLRICRQKNIKVNGEFLDDKYSYKLDRLVEWYLYESFPRGKYLNNWNDS
;
A
#
# COMPACT_ATOMS: atom_id res chain seq x y z
N MET A 1 4.66 9.25 8.09
CA MET A 1 5.87 9.13 7.24
C MET A 1 6.83 10.29 7.46
N GLU A 2 6.40 11.54 7.32
CA GLU A 2 7.27 12.72 7.47
C GLU A 2 8.06 12.76 8.79
N LEU A 3 7.40 12.51 9.94
CA LEU A 3 8.07 12.43 11.24
C LEU A 3 9.15 11.34 11.32
N CYS A 4 8.96 10.22 10.60
CA CYS A 4 9.95 9.15 10.53
C CYS A 4 11.18 9.56 9.72
N LEU A 5 10.95 10.26 8.61
CA LEU A 5 12.04 10.78 7.77
C LEU A 5 12.82 11.87 8.50
N ALA A 6 12.14 12.77 9.22
CA ALA A 6 12.79 13.76 10.08
C ALA A 6 13.67 13.08 11.14
N TYR A 7 13.16 12.04 11.79
CA TYR A 7 13.96 11.24 12.74
C TYR A 7 15.20 10.60 12.09
N LYS A 8 15.05 9.97 10.93
CA LYS A 8 16.14 9.21 10.30
C LYS A 8 17.18 10.04 9.58
N PHE A 9 16.77 11.13 8.93
CA PHE A 9 17.64 11.90 8.05
C PHE A 9 18.04 13.26 8.64
N ALA A 10 17.22 13.82 9.53
CA ALA A 10 17.53 15.06 10.23
C ALA A 10 17.90 14.84 11.71
N GLU A 11 17.99 13.58 12.14
CA GLU A 11 18.29 13.17 13.53
C GLU A 11 17.36 13.80 14.58
N ASP A 12 16.14 14.16 14.17
CA ASP A 12 15.14 14.76 15.06
C ASP A 12 14.52 13.70 15.98
N LYS A 13 15.10 13.57 17.18
CA LYS A 13 14.66 12.63 18.21
C LYS A 13 13.23 12.90 18.70
N GLU A 14 12.78 14.15 18.70
CA GLU A 14 11.43 14.49 19.14
C GLU A 14 10.38 14.09 18.09
N ALA A 15 10.70 14.26 16.80
CA ALA A 15 9.88 13.71 15.72
C ALA A 15 9.75 12.18 15.81
N GLY A 16 10.86 11.49 16.13
CA GLY A 16 10.88 10.04 16.35
C GLY A 16 9.98 9.61 17.52
N LYS A 17 10.10 10.26 18.68
CA LYS A 17 9.24 10.02 19.85
C LYS A 17 7.77 10.27 19.54
N LEU A 18 7.45 11.37 18.84
CA LEU A 18 6.09 11.70 18.46
C LEU A 18 5.50 10.65 17.51
N ALA A 19 6.25 10.24 16.49
CA ALA A 19 5.84 9.19 15.56
C ALA A 19 5.56 7.87 16.28
N LYS A 20 6.47 7.45 17.17
CA LYS A 20 6.30 6.27 18.02
C LYS A 20 5.04 6.35 18.88
N ASN A 21 4.82 7.48 19.56
CA ASN A 21 3.65 7.68 20.40
C ASN A 21 2.34 7.59 19.59
N ILE A 22 2.30 8.16 18.39
CA ILE A 22 1.15 8.06 17.49
C ILE A 22 0.90 6.60 17.11
N VAL A 23 1.94 5.88 16.68
CA VAL A 23 1.83 4.47 16.27
C VAL A 23 1.36 3.58 17.42
N ASN A 24 1.95 3.70 18.61
CA ASN A 24 1.53 2.97 19.80
C ASN A 24 0.08 3.30 20.19
N LYS A 25 -0.29 4.58 20.16
CA LYS A 25 -1.66 5.00 20.50
C LYS A 25 -2.69 4.40 19.54
N ILE A 26 -2.39 4.37 18.24
CA ILE A 26 -3.26 3.77 17.22
C ILE A 26 -3.32 2.25 17.39
N SER A 27 -2.19 1.56 17.54
CA SER A 27 -2.16 0.09 17.62
C SER A 27 -2.81 -0.44 18.89
N GLN A 28 -2.66 0.25 20.02
CA GLN A 28 -3.21 -0.18 21.32
C GLN A 28 -4.67 0.26 21.52
N ASN A 29 -5.09 1.37 20.89
CA ASN A 29 -6.43 1.95 21.08
C ASN A 29 -7.24 2.03 19.78
N TYR A 30 -7.00 1.15 18.82
CA TYR A 30 -7.68 1.19 17.51
C TYR A 30 -9.22 1.18 17.62
N SER A 31 -9.79 0.57 18.67
CA SER A 31 -11.24 0.58 18.93
C SER A 31 -11.80 1.98 19.20
N ARG A 32 -10.96 2.92 19.64
CA ARG A 32 -11.30 4.34 19.81
C ARG A 32 -11.24 5.14 18.50
N TYR A 33 -10.76 4.54 17.41
CA TYR A 33 -10.62 5.17 16.10
C TYR A 33 -11.36 4.38 15.01
N PRO A 34 -12.68 4.13 15.15
CA PRO A 34 -13.42 3.27 14.23
C PRO A 34 -13.31 3.74 12.78
N ASN A 35 -13.32 5.06 12.54
CA ASN A 35 -13.24 5.65 11.20
C ASN A 35 -11.90 5.39 10.48
N LEU A 36 -10.80 5.17 11.21
CA LEU A 36 -9.50 4.85 10.60
C LEU A 36 -9.47 3.43 10.01
N PHE A 37 -10.40 2.59 10.45
CA PHE A 37 -10.43 1.16 10.10
C PHE A 37 -11.77 0.73 9.51
N SER A 38 -12.70 1.66 9.27
CA SER A 38 -14.05 1.36 8.74
C SER A 38 -14.03 1.01 7.26
N GLU A 39 -13.07 1.53 6.51
CA GLU A 39 -12.90 1.32 5.08
C GLU A 39 -11.51 0.75 4.77
N GLU A 40 -11.44 -0.10 3.76
CA GLU A 40 -10.20 -0.76 3.33
C GLU A 40 -9.14 0.24 2.89
N ILE A 41 -9.52 1.38 2.32
CA ILE A 41 -8.58 2.43 1.91
C ILE A 41 -7.89 3.02 3.15
N HIS A 42 -8.66 3.54 4.11
CA HIS A 42 -8.09 4.13 5.33
C HIS A 42 -7.21 3.12 6.06
N ARG A 43 -7.70 1.90 6.20
CA ARG A 43 -6.96 0.81 6.80
C ARG A 43 -5.66 0.51 6.06
N ALA A 44 -5.67 0.49 4.72
CA ALA A 44 -4.49 0.25 3.91
C ALA A 44 -3.41 1.31 4.15
N PHE A 45 -3.79 2.59 4.19
CA PHE A 45 -2.86 3.69 4.48
C PHE A 45 -2.30 3.60 5.90
N VAL A 46 -3.14 3.40 6.90
CA VAL A 46 -2.72 3.30 8.32
C VAL A 46 -1.80 2.11 8.52
N LEU A 47 -2.18 0.93 8.01
CA LEU A 47 -1.41 -0.29 8.17
C LEU A 47 -0.04 -0.19 7.47
N THR A 48 -0.02 0.31 6.24
CA THR A 48 1.22 0.53 5.49
C THR A 48 2.14 1.52 6.21
N ALA A 49 1.60 2.63 6.72
CA ALA A 49 2.40 3.61 7.45
C ALA A 49 3.01 3.05 8.74
N ILE A 50 2.26 2.23 9.49
CA ILE A 50 2.75 1.57 10.70
C ILE A 50 3.88 0.58 10.36
N ILE A 51 3.69 -0.25 9.34
CA ILE A 51 4.70 -1.22 8.88
C ILE A 51 5.99 -0.50 8.46
N LEU A 52 5.87 0.54 7.64
CA LEU A 52 7.03 1.32 7.19
C LEU A 52 7.76 1.97 8.36
N PHE A 53 7.02 2.56 9.30
CA PHE A 53 7.64 3.22 10.45
C PHE A 53 8.43 2.22 11.30
N ARG A 54 7.83 1.05 11.58
CA ARG A 54 8.47 -0.05 12.29
C ARG A 54 9.73 -0.55 11.58
N ASP A 55 9.66 -0.72 10.26
CA ASP A 55 10.78 -1.26 9.47
C ASP A 55 11.90 -0.23 9.25
N ILE A 56 11.57 1.06 9.15
CA ILE A 56 12.56 2.12 8.98
C ILE A 56 13.26 2.42 10.31
N ALA A 57 12.51 2.56 11.41
CA ALA A 57 13.00 2.95 12.73
C ALA A 57 12.75 1.88 13.81
N PRO A 58 13.20 0.63 13.61
CA PRO A 58 12.96 -0.46 14.55
C PRO A 58 13.57 -0.19 15.93
N GLU A 59 14.68 0.55 16.00
CA GLU A 59 15.39 0.87 17.24
C GLU A 59 14.60 1.74 18.22
N LEU A 60 13.52 2.38 17.74
CA LEU A 60 12.64 3.17 18.60
C LEU A 60 11.71 2.29 19.45
N PHE A 61 11.54 1.01 19.10
CA PHE A 61 10.60 0.11 19.74
C PHE A 61 11.33 -0.86 20.68
N THR A 62 10.75 -1.10 21.86
CA THR A 62 11.15 -2.25 22.67
C THR A 62 10.70 -3.54 21.99
N VAL A 63 11.24 -4.67 22.44
CA VAL A 63 10.83 -5.99 21.93
C VAL A 63 9.33 -6.21 22.13
N GLU A 64 8.80 -5.85 23.29
CA GLU A 64 7.38 -5.97 23.62
C GLU A 64 6.52 -5.10 22.70
N GLU A 65 6.90 -3.85 22.48
CA GLU A 65 6.19 -2.95 21.57
C GLU A 65 6.20 -3.49 20.13
N HIS A 66 7.34 -4.02 19.68
CA HIS A 66 7.46 -4.62 18.36
C HIS A 66 6.52 -5.82 18.20
N LEU A 67 6.44 -6.70 19.20
CA LEU A 67 5.51 -7.84 19.19
C LEU A 67 4.05 -7.38 19.19
N CYS A 68 3.69 -6.38 19.99
CA CYS A 68 2.34 -5.80 19.96
C CYS A 68 1.99 -5.22 18.57
N LEU A 69 2.96 -4.62 17.88
CA LEU A 69 2.75 -4.15 16.50
C LEU A 69 2.56 -5.30 15.52
N VAL A 70 3.32 -6.38 15.65
CA VAL A 70 3.14 -7.59 14.81
C VAL A 70 1.75 -8.18 14.99
N GLU A 71 1.28 -8.34 16.23
CA GLU A 71 -0.08 -8.83 16.54
C GLU A 71 -1.16 -7.91 15.96
N PHE A 72 -0.97 -6.60 16.10
CA PHE A 72 -1.87 -5.60 15.52
C PHE A 72 -1.92 -5.71 13.99
N ILE A 73 -0.76 -5.81 13.34
CA ILE A 73 -0.65 -5.93 11.88
C ILE A 73 -1.31 -7.22 11.41
N GLU A 74 -1.05 -8.35 12.06
CA GLU A 74 -1.73 -9.62 11.77
C GLU A 74 -3.25 -9.45 11.87
N LYS A 75 -3.73 -8.92 12.98
CA LYS A 75 -5.17 -8.78 13.23
C LYS A 75 -5.84 -7.97 12.12
N LYS A 76 -5.30 -6.79 11.78
CA LYS A 76 -5.86 -5.92 10.74
C LYS A 76 -5.72 -6.49 9.35
N THR A 77 -4.66 -7.24 9.08
CA THR A 77 -4.49 -7.99 7.84
C THR A 77 -5.58 -9.05 7.70
N ARG A 78 -5.84 -9.83 8.74
CA ARG A 78 -6.88 -10.87 8.76
C ARG A 78 -8.28 -10.28 8.57
N GLU A 79 -8.61 -9.20 9.28
CA GLU A 79 -9.89 -8.49 9.13
C GLU A 79 -10.10 -8.02 7.68
N THR A 80 -9.07 -7.43 7.07
CA THR A 80 -9.10 -6.97 5.67
C THR A 80 -9.28 -8.12 4.69
N TRP A 81 -8.53 -9.21 4.90
CA TRP A 81 -8.65 -10.41 4.09
C TRP A 81 -10.06 -11.01 4.17
N GLN A 82 -10.63 -11.13 5.37
CA GLN A 82 -12.00 -11.61 5.56
C GLN A 82 -13.03 -10.73 4.88
N GLU A 83 -12.92 -9.41 5.03
CA GLU A 83 -13.81 -8.45 4.35
C GLU A 83 -13.77 -8.56 2.83
N SER A 84 -12.59 -8.84 2.24
CA SER A 84 -12.45 -9.02 0.80
C SER A 84 -13.36 -10.11 0.21
N HIS A 85 -13.78 -11.09 1.02
CA HIS A 85 -14.68 -12.15 0.58
C HIS A 85 -16.15 -11.71 0.47
N SER A 86 -16.52 -10.65 1.19
CA SER A 86 -17.91 -10.16 1.26
C SER A 86 -18.11 -8.82 0.56
N LYS A 87 -17.05 -8.04 0.37
CA LYS A 87 -17.11 -6.70 -0.22
C LYS A 87 -16.82 -6.72 -1.73
N ILE A 88 -17.38 -5.73 -2.42
CA ILE A 88 -17.25 -5.59 -3.88
C ILE A 88 -15.77 -5.53 -4.28
N TRP A 89 -14.94 -4.78 -3.55
CA TRP A 89 -13.54 -4.56 -3.91
C TRP A 89 -12.70 -5.86 -3.90
N GLY A 90 -13.13 -6.92 -3.20
CA GLY A 90 -12.41 -8.19 -3.17
C GLY A 90 -12.89 -9.25 -4.16
N ARG A 91 -14.02 -9.00 -4.87
CA ARG A 91 -14.59 -9.95 -5.85
C ARG A 91 -13.65 -10.18 -7.03
N LYS A 92 -13.65 -11.38 -7.61
CA LYS A 92 -12.82 -11.76 -8.78
C LYS A 92 -13.48 -11.35 -10.10
N GLU A 93 -13.77 -10.07 -10.26
CA GLU A 93 -14.43 -9.56 -11.46
C GLU A 93 -13.49 -8.68 -12.27
N LYS A 94 -13.39 -8.91 -13.58
CA LYS A 94 -12.45 -8.22 -14.48
C LYS A 94 -12.65 -6.71 -14.47
N GLN A 95 -13.89 -6.26 -14.48
CA GLN A 95 -14.27 -4.84 -14.43
C GLN A 95 -13.80 -4.13 -13.15
N LEU A 96 -13.57 -4.87 -12.07
CA LEU A 96 -13.10 -4.31 -10.80
C LEU A 96 -11.58 -4.25 -10.70
N ASN A 97 -10.85 -4.86 -11.65
CA ASN A 97 -9.39 -4.85 -11.65
C ASN A 97 -8.82 -3.45 -11.83
N SER A 98 -9.58 -2.50 -12.39
CA SER A 98 -9.20 -1.09 -12.51
C SER A 98 -9.57 -0.22 -11.32
N TRP A 99 -10.28 -0.76 -10.32
CA TRP A 99 -10.82 0.03 -9.21
C TRP A 99 -9.77 0.29 -8.13
N ASN A 100 -9.51 1.55 -7.80
CA ASN A 100 -8.52 2.04 -6.85
C ASN A 100 -8.63 1.36 -5.47
N HIS A 101 -9.84 1.20 -4.94
CA HIS A 101 -10.08 0.54 -3.64
C HIS A 101 -9.44 -0.87 -3.60
N ARG A 102 -9.64 -1.63 -4.69
CA ARG A 102 -9.14 -3.00 -4.80
C ARG A 102 -7.61 -3.03 -4.81
N ILE A 103 -6.98 -2.28 -5.71
CA ILE A 103 -5.52 -2.30 -5.84
C ILE A 103 -4.83 -1.74 -4.59
N ILE A 104 -5.39 -0.72 -3.94
CA ILE A 104 -4.86 -0.17 -2.68
C ILE A 104 -4.95 -1.22 -1.56
N ALA A 105 -6.10 -1.86 -1.39
CA ALA A 105 -6.30 -2.87 -0.36
C ALA A 105 -5.38 -4.08 -0.56
N PHE A 106 -5.29 -4.62 -1.78
CA PHE A 106 -4.41 -5.76 -2.07
C PHE A 106 -2.93 -5.40 -2.03
N SER A 107 -2.55 -4.17 -2.39
CA SER A 107 -1.17 -3.71 -2.22
C SER A 107 -0.80 -3.65 -0.73
N SER A 108 -1.68 -3.12 0.13
CA SER A 108 -1.44 -3.11 1.57
C SER A 108 -1.42 -4.51 2.18
N LEU A 109 -2.30 -5.42 1.72
CA LEU A 109 -2.27 -6.84 2.13
C LEU A 109 -0.93 -7.49 1.77
N ALA A 110 -0.39 -7.23 0.57
CA ALA A 110 0.92 -7.73 0.18
C ALA A 110 2.04 -7.16 1.08
N ILE A 111 2.05 -5.85 1.33
CA ILE A 111 3.02 -5.20 2.23
C ILE A 111 2.95 -5.83 3.64
N ALA A 112 1.74 -6.03 4.17
CA ALA A 112 1.53 -6.64 5.47
C ALA A 112 1.99 -8.10 5.50
N ALA A 113 1.65 -8.89 4.48
CA ALA A 113 2.09 -10.26 4.35
C ALA A 113 3.63 -10.36 4.33
N ILE A 114 4.31 -9.50 3.56
CA ILE A 114 5.79 -9.41 3.53
C ILE A 114 6.36 -9.12 4.92
N SER A 115 5.75 -8.19 5.66
CA SER A 115 6.13 -7.85 7.03
C SER A 115 5.93 -9.02 8.02
N LEU A 116 5.02 -9.94 7.71
CA LEU A 116 4.64 -11.06 8.57
C LEU A 116 5.30 -12.40 8.19
N LEU A 117 6.11 -12.47 7.12
CA LEU A 117 6.70 -13.72 6.62
C LEU A 117 7.49 -14.49 7.69
N ASN A 118 8.20 -13.78 8.57
CA ASN A 118 8.99 -14.40 9.65
C ASN A 118 8.18 -14.73 10.90
N TYR A 119 6.90 -14.36 10.95
CA TYR A 119 6.04 -14.50 12.11
C TYR A 119 4.90 -15.49 11.89
N LEU A 120 4.41 -15.61 10.65
CA LEU A 120 3.21 -16.39 10.34
C LEU A 120 3.43 -17.27 9.11
N PRO A 121 3.32 -18.61 9.24
CA PRO A 121 3.44 -19.53 8.10
C PRO A 121 2.45 -19.23 6.96
N LYS A 122 1.24 -18.75 7.29
CA LYS A 122 0.21 -18.39 6.32
C LYS A 122 0.46 -17.07 5.58
N ALA A 123 1.46 -16.28 5.98
CA ALA A 123 1.78 -15.02 5.33
C ALA A 123 2.20 -15.22 3.87
N GLN A 124 2.88 -16.32 3.54
CA GLN A 124 3.29 -16.62 2.16
C GLN A 124 2.09 -16.86 1.24
N GLU A 125 1.08 -17.59 1.72
CA GLU A 125 -0.14 -17.87 0.95
C GLU A 125 -0.92 -16.57 0.69
N LEU A 126 -1.07 -15.73 1.72
CA LEU A 126 -1.68 -14.41 1.58
C LEU A 126 -0.89 -13.52 0.61
N LEU A 127 0.44 -13.53 0.69
CA LEU A 127 1.31 -12.77 -0.21
C LEU A 127 1.07 -13.19 -1.66
N ASN A 128 1.04 -14.49 -1.95
CA ASN A 128 0.81 -15.00 -3.30
C ASN A 128 -0.54 -14.53 -3.86
N VAL A 129 -1.60 -14.62 -3.06
CA VAL A 129 -2.93 -14.16 -3.48
C VAL A 129 -2.95 -12.65 -3.69
N ALA A 130 -2.39 -11.87 -2.75
CA ALA A 130 -2.36 -10.41 -2.85
C ALA A 130 -1.56 -9.96 -4.08
N MET A 131 -0.39 -10.55 -4.34
CA MET A 131 0.43 -10.25 -5.51
C MET A 131 -0.26 -10.63 -6.82
N SER A 132 -0.99 -11.75 -6.87
CA SER A 132 -1.82 -12.07 -8.03
C SER A 132 -2.89 -11.00 -8.29
N ARG A 133 -3.50 -10.43 -7.24
CA ARG A 133 -4.49 -9.35 -7.41
C ARG A 133 -3.86 -8.01 -7.79
N VAL A 134 -2.63 -7.78 -7.35
CA VAL A 134 -1.85 -6.63 -7.81
C VAL A 134 -1.49 -6.79 -9.28
N GLU A 135 -1.11 -7.99 -9.72
CA GLU A 135 -0.85 -8.29 -11.12
C GLU A 135 -2.09 -8.10 -12.01
N ASP A 136 -3.28 -8.52 -11.54
CA ASP A 136 -4.56 -8.27 -12.25
C ASP A 136 -4.76 -6.78 -12.60
N PHE A 137 -4.30 -5.85 -11.76
CA PHE A 137 -4.37 -4.41 -12.04
C PHE A 137 -3.45 -3.99 -13.19
N PHE A 138 -2.26 -4.57 -13.31
CA PHE A 138 -1.39 -4.32 -14.47
C PHE A 138 -1.94 -4.91 -15.76
N ILE A 139 -2.59 -6.08 -15.67
CA ILE A 139 -3.18 -6.76 -16.83
C ILE A 139 -4.38 -5.97 -17.34
N ASP A 140 -5.34 -5.66 -16.47
CA ASP A 140 -6.66 -5.16 -16.86
C ASP A 140 -6.95 -3.71 -16.41
N GLY A 141 -6.28 -3.25 -15.36
CA GLY A 141 -6.50 -1.93 -14.76
C GLY A 141 -5.80 -0.80 -15.51
N ILE A 142 -4.64 -1.09 -16.10
CA ILE A 142 -3.90 -0.19 -16.99
C ILE A 142 -4.02 -0.72 -18.41
N SER A 143 -4.52 0.10 -19.32
CA SER A 143 -4.55 -0.22 -20.75
C SER A 143 -3.14 -0.31 -21.33
N ASP A 144 -2.99 -0.93 -22.51
CA ASP A 144 -1.70 -0.97 -23.19
C ASP A 144 -1.20 0.43 -23.55
N GLN A 145 -2.08 1.42 -23.67
CA GLN A 145 -1.71 2.83 -23.89
C GLN A 145 -1.35 3.57 -22.60
N GLY A 146 -1.22 2.88 -21.47
CA GLY A 146 -0.81 3.49 -20.19
C GLY A 146 -1.91 4.28 -19.47
N MET A 147 -3.16 4.22 -19.93
CA MET A 147 -4.28 4.91 -19.26
C MET A 147 -5.03 3.97 -18.30
N THR A 148 -5.41 4.48 -17.13
CA THR A 148 -6.32 3.81 -16.17
C THR A 148 -7.78 4.17 -16.47
N ARG A 149 -8.72 3.28 -16.14
CA ARG A 149 -10.16 3.56 -16.35
C ARG A 149 -10.70 4.69 -15.48
N GLU A 150 -10.14 4.86 -14.29
CA GLU A 150 -10.56 5.90 -13.34
C GLU A 150 -9.91 7.26 -13.60
N GLY A 151 -9.03 7.35 -14.60
CA GLY A 151 -8.28 8.57 -14.89
C GLY A 151 -7.07 8.77 -13.99
N LEU A 152 -6.36 9.86 -14.26
CA LEU A 152 -5.03 10.11 -13.71
C LEU A 152 -5.06 10.46 -12.21
N TRP A 153 -6.10 11.15 -11.72
CA TRP A 153 -6.22 11.46 -10.28
C TRP A 153 -6.23 10.22 -9.39
N TYR A 154 -7.10 9.26 -9.69
CA TYR A 154 -7.15 8.00 -8.95
C TYR A 154 -5.93 7.12 -9.21
N CYS A 155 -5.35 7.18 -10.40
CA CYS A 155 -4.08 6.50 -10.65
C CYS A 155 -2.98 7.00 -9.70
N GLY A 156 -2.87 8.32 -9.53
CA GLY A 156 -1.88 8.92 -8.63
C GLY A 156 -2.15 8.56 -7.17
N PHE A 157 -3.42 8.43 -6.82
CA PHE A 157 -3.83 7.93 -5.51
C PHE A 157 -3.42 6.46 -5.27
N VAL A 158 -3.62 5.57 -6.26
CA VAL A 158 -3.17 4.17 -6.21
C VAL A 158 -1.65 4.06 -6.05
N ALA A 159 -0.90 4.89 -6.78
CA ALA A 159 0.56 4.88 -6.77
C ALA A 159 1.16 5.13 -5.37
N LYS A 160 0.43 5.80 -4.46
CA LYS A 160 0.89 6.05 -3.08
C LYS A 160 1.13 4.78 -2.28
N ILE A 161 0.37 3.70 -2.54
CA ILE A 161 0.57 2.40 -1.87
C ILE A 161 1.23 1.40 -2.82
N LEU A 162 0.82 1.36 -4.09
CA LEU A 162 1.40 0.46 -5.08
C LEU A 162 2.91 0.72 -5.27
N GLY A 163 3.33 1.99 -5.38
CA GLY A 163 4.75 2.33 -5.53
C GLY A 163 5.60 1.89 -4.33
N ILE A 164 5.04 1.97 -3.12
CA ILE A 164 5.70 1.48 -1.90
C ILE A 164 5.87 -0.04 -1.96
N LEU A 165 4.82 -0.78 -2.34
CA LEU A 165 4.90 -2.23 -2.52
C LEU A 165 5.99 -2.60 -3.53
N LEU A 166 5.98 -2.00 -4.72
CA LEU A 166 6.96 -2.29 -5.77
C LEU A 166 8.39 -2.04 -5.27
N ARG A 167 8.61 -0.95 -4.52
CA ARG A 167 9.92 -0.66 -3.91
C ARG A 167 10.33 -1.70 -2.88
N ILE A 168 9.41 -2.12 -2.01
CA ILE A 168 9.65 -3.20 -1.02
C ILE A 168 9.99 -4.51 -1.73
N CYS A 169 9.26 -4.86 -2.79
CA CYS A 169 9.52 -6.06 -3.59
C CYS A 169 10.95 -6.04 -4.16
N ARG A 170 11.41 -4.90 -4.71
CA ARG A 170 12.80 -4.75 -5.16
C ARG A 170 13.80 -4.94 -4.02
N GLN A 171 13.61 -4.24 -2.91
CA GLN A 171 14.53 -4.28 -1.77
C GLN A 171 14.65 -5.68 -1.15
N LYS A 172 13.55 -6.44 -1.14
CA LYS A 172 13.50 -7.79 -0.58
C LYS A 172 13.61 -8.91 -1.64
N ASN A 173 13.91 -8.55 -2.89
CA ASN A 173 13.99 -9.48 -4.03
C ASN A 173 12.76 -10.41 -4.18
N ILE A 174 11.56 -9.85 -3.99
CA ILE A 174 10.29 -10.56 -4.11
C ILE A 174 9.80 -10.43 -5.55
N LYS A 175 9.64 -11.57 -6.23
CA LYS A 175 9.26 -11.67 -7.64
C LYS A 175 7.98 -12.47 -7.80
N VAL A 176 7.17 -12.12 -8.79
CA VAL A 176 5.98 -12.88 -9.19
C VAL A 176 6.35 -13.67 -10.44
N ASN A 177 6.25 -15.00 -10.39
CA ASN A 177 6.63 -15.88 -11.50
C ASN A 177 8.06 -15.64 -12.02
N GLY A 178 9.00 -15.30 -11.14
CA GLY A 178 10.41 -15.10 -11.48
C GLY A 178 10.80 -13.70 -11.95
N GLU A 179 9.84 -12.77 -12.09
CA GLU A 179 10.07 -11.40 -12.56
C GLU A 179 9.53 -10.35 -11.58
N PHE A 180 10.07 -9.14 -11.63
CA PHE A 180 9.47 -8.01 -10.92
C PHE A 180 8.30 -7.45 -11.76
N LEU A 181 7.18 -7.11 -11.11
CA LEU A 181 5.99 -6.64 -11.82
C LEU A 181 6.24 -5.34 -12.60
N ASP A 182 7.05 -4.43 -12.03
CA ASP A 182 7.43 -3.17 -12.67
C ASP A 182 8.36 -3.37 -13.87
N ASP A 183 9.15 -4.46 -13.93
CA ASP A 183 9.89 -4.83 -15.15
C ASP A 183 8.93 -5.40 -16.20
N LYS A 184 8.12 -6.38 -15.81
CA LYS A 184 7.20 -7.10 -16.69
C LYS A 184 6.20 -6.19 -17.40
N TYR A 185 5.72 -5.17 -16.70
CA TYR A 185 4.73 -4.20 -17.21
C TYR A 185 5.32 -2.79 -17.39
N SER A 186 6.64 -2.67 -17.51
CA SER A 186 7.36 -1.40 -17.72
C SER A 186 6.78 -0.57 -18.87
N TYR A 187 6.49 -1.20 -20.01
CA TYR A 187 5.89 -0.53 -21.17
C TYR A 187 4.56 0.18 -20.87
N LYS A 188 3.75 -0.31 -19.93
CA LYS A 188 2.51 0.36 -19.50
C LYS A 188 2.80 1.51 -18.55
N LEU A 189 3.76 1.34 -17.64
CA LEU A 189 4.16 2.36 -16.68
C LEU A 189 4.84 3.56 -17.35
N ASP A 190 5.69 3.32 -18.34
CA ASP A 190 6.35 4.38 -19.12
C ASP A 190 5.31 5.24 -19.85
N ARG A 191 4.34 4.60 -20.52
CA ARG A 191 3.23 5.29 -21.18
C ARG A 191 2.31 6.03 -20.19
N LEU A 192 2.10 5.47 -19.00
CA LEU A 192 1.36 6.15 -17.94
C LEU A 192 2.05 7.46 -17.52
N VAL A 193 3.38 7.46 -17.41
CA VAL A 193 4.14 8.68 -17.11
C VAL A 193 3.96 9.72 -18.22
N GLU A 194 3.95 9.30 -19.49
CA GLU A 194 3.66 10.21 -20.62
C GLU A 194 2.32 10.92 -20.46
N TRP A 195 1.27 10.21 -20.03
CA TRP A 195 -0.04 10.84 -19.76
C TRP A 195 0.03 11.94 -18.70
N TYR A 196 0.76 11.74 -17.61
CA TYR A 196 0.95 12.80 -16.62
C TYR A 196 1.71 14.00 -17.19
N LEU A 197 2.66 13.79 -18.09
CA LEU A 197 3.39 14.89 -18.73
C LEU A 197 2.49 15.72 -19.64
N TYR A 198 1.58 15.07 -20.39
CA TYR A 198 0.70 15.74 -21.34
C TYR A 198 -0.56 16.33 -20.71
N GLU A 199 -1.09 15.73 -19.65
CA GLU A 199 -2.36 16.14 -19.03
C GLU A 199 -2.20 17.05 -17.81
N SER A 200 -0.96 17.49 -17.55
CA SER A 200 -0.62 18.39 -16.46
C SER A 200 -0.45 19.84 -16.93
N PHE A 201 -1.32 20.74 -16.48
CA PHE A 201 -1.41 22.14 -16.93
C PHE A 201 -1.41 23.15 -15.78
N PRO A 202 -0.99 24.40 -16.05
CA PRO A 202 0.36 24.75 -16.44
C PRO A 202 1.38 24.42 -15.33
N ARG A 203 2.57 23.94 -15.73
CA ARG A 203 3.70 23.59 -14.82
C ARG A 203 3.40 22.50 -13.79
N GLY A 204 2.51 21.55 -14.09
CA GLY A 204 2.18 20.47 -13.13
C GLY A 204 1.25 20.89 -11.99
N LYS A 205 0.68 22.09 -12.03
CA LYS A 205 -0.15 22.60 -10.93
C LYS A 205 -1.56 21.99 -10.92
N TYR A 206 -2.10 21.71 -12.10
CA TYR A 206 -3.40 21.09 -12.29
C TYR A 206 -3.22 19.85 -13.17
N LEU A 207 -4.00 18.82 -12.87
CA LEU A 207 -4.15 17.65 -13.71
C LEU A 207 -5.55 17.74 -14.33
N ASN A 208 -5.69 17.31 -15.59
CA ASN A 208 -6.99 17.26 -16.23
C ASN A 208 -8.04 16.60 -15.32
N ASN A 209 -9.20 17.25 -15.19
CA ASN A 209 -10.27 16.88 -14.28
C ASN A 209 -11.33 15.97 -14.93
N TRP A 210 -10.88 15.01 -15.74
CA TRP A 210 -11.76 13.96 -16.24
C TRP A 210 -12.10 12.96 -15.12
N ASN A 211 -13.37 12.55 -15.07
CA ASN A 211 -13.98 11.76 -13.98
C ASN A 211 -13.97 12.51 -12.64
N ASP A 212 -14.26 11.81 -11.54
CA ASP A 212 -14.14 12.37 -10.20
C ASP A 212 -12.65 12.66 -9.90
N SER A 213 -12.30 13.94 -9.74
CA SER A 213 -10.93 14.44 -9.76
C SER A 213 -10.69 15.64 -8.85
#